data_AF-A0A1A2MSS8-F1
#
_entry.id   AF-A0A1A2MSS8-F1
#
_cell.length_a   1.000
_cell.length_b   1.000
_cell.length_c   1.000
_cell.angle_alpha   90.00
_cell.angle_beta   90.00
_cell.angle_gamma   90.00
#
_symmetry.space_group_name_H-M   'P 1'
#
loop_
_entity.id
_entity.type
_entity.pdbx_description
1 polymer ?
#
loop_
_entity_poly.entity_id
_entity_poly.type
_entity_poly.pdbx_seq_one_letter_code
_entity_poly.pdbx_strand_id
1 'polypeptide(L)' 'MPLGRAGQVDEITGVAVFLASDMSAYLTGQTLHVDGGTHAASGWYHDPQTGDYRLGPSG' A
#
# COMPACT_ATOMS: atom_id res chain seq x y z
N MET A 1 -11.51 -6.05 0.20
CA MET A 1 -11.24 -5.69 -1.20
C MET A 1 -10.27 -4.52 -1.21
N PRO A 2 -9.20 -4.55 -2.01
CA PRO A 2 -8.29 -3.42 -2.19
C PRO A 2 -9.02 -2.16 -2.67
N LEU A 3 -8.43 -0.99 -2.45
CA LEU A 3 -9.00 0.34 -2.69
C LEU A 3 -9.44 0.64 -4.14
N GLY A 4 -9.22 -0.27 -5.10
CA GLY A 4 -9.76 -0.14 -6.46
C GLY A 4 -9.10 0.96 -7.30
N ARG A 5 -7.98 1.52 -6.83
CA ARG A 5 -7.22 2.56 -7.53
C ARG A 5 -5.74 2.42 -7.28
N ALA A 6 -4.94 3.01 -8.17
CA ALA A 6 -3.53 3.23 -7.89
C ALA A 6 -3.34 4.19 -6.71
N GLY A 7 -2.28 3.95 -5.94
CA GLY A 7 -1.81 4.89 -4.93
C GLY A 7 -1.26 6.16 -5.57
N GLN A 8 -1.31 7.27 -4.83
CA GLN A 8 -0.66 8.52 -5.18
C GLN A 8 0.66 8.67 -4.43
N VAL A 9 1.59 9.43 -4.99
CA VAL A 9 2.92 9.67 -4.38
C VAL A 9 2.78 10.26 -2.97
N ASP A 10 1.80 11.13 -2.75
CA ASP A 10 1.60 11.78 -1.45
C ASP A 10 1.25 10.77 -0.34
N GLU A 11 0.68 9.61 -0.68
CA GLU A 11 0.32 8.58 0.30
C GLU A 11 1.56 7.86 0.86
N ILE A 12 2.58 7.59 0.02
CA ILE A 12 3.86 7.06 0.50
C ILE A 12 4.66 8.15 1.23
N THR A 13 4.61 9.40 0.75
CA THR A 13 5.29 10.52 1.39
C THR A 13 4.75 10.78 2.80
N GLY A 14 3.44 10.75 3.00
CA GLY A 14 2.83 10.92 4.32
C GLY A 14 3.31 9.89 5.34
N VAL A 15 3.40 8.62 4.92
CA VAL A 15 3.92 7.53 5.77
C VAL A 15 5.40 7.74 6.09
N ALA A 16 6.21 8.13 5.10
CA ALA A 16 7.63 8.41 5.31
C ALA A 16 7.84 9.58 6.30
N VAL A 17 7.06 10.65 6.17
CA VAL A 17 7.10 11.80 7.08
C VAL A 17 6.67 11.41 8.49
N PHE A 18 5.63 10.59 8.65
CA PHE A 18 5.22 10.07 9.95
C PHE A 18 6.38 9.30 10.62
N LEU A 19 7.01 8.37 9.89
CA LEU A 19 8.12 7.55 10.39
C LEU A 19 9.40 8.36 10.70
N ALA A 20 9.59 9.50 10.02
CA ALA A 20 10.69 10.42 10.27
C ALA A 20 10.43 11.40 11.42
N SER A 21 9.21 11.46 11.94
CA SER A 21 8.80 12.40 12.98
C SER A 21 8.82 11.78 14.38
N ASP A 22 8.71 12.62 15.41
CA ASP A 22 8.60 12.17 16.80
C ASP A 22 7.33 11.35 17.08
N MET A 23 6.33 11.39 16.19
CA MET A 23 5.10 10.60 16.35
C MET A 23 5.35 9.08 16.29
N SER A 24 6.47 8.66 15.70
CA SER A 24 6.88 7.26 15.61
C SER A 24 8.05 6.92 16.54
N ALA A 25 8.31 7.71 17.59
CA ALA A 25 9.50 7.57 18.45
C ALA A 25 9.68 6.18 19.08
N TYR A 26 8.62 5.37 19.20
CA TYR A 26 8.67 4.01 19.73
C TYR A 26 8.34 2.92 18.70
N LEU A 27 8.24 3.28 17.42
CA LEU A 27 7.86 2.39 16.34
C LEU A 27 9.10 2.01 15.53
N THR A 28 9.62 0.81 15.78
CA THR A 28 10.82 0.27 15.12
C THR A 28 10.63 -1.20 14.74
N GLY A 29 11.38 -1.65 13.74
CA GLY A 29 11.33 -3.03 13.22
C GLY A 29 10.02 -3.42 12.56
N GLN A 30 9.17 -2.46 12.19
CA GLN A 30 7.88 -2.70 11.56
C GLN A 30 7.94 -2.45 10.05
N THR A 31 7.14 -3.22 9.30
CA THR A 31 6.88 -3.00 7.88
C THR A 31 5.45 -2.50 7.72
N LEU A 32 5.29 -1.29 7.16
CA LEU A 32 3.97 -0.74 6.84
C LEU A 32 3.70 -0.83 5.33
N HIS A 33 2.67 -1.57 4.96
CA HIS A 33 2.25 -1.69 3.56
C HIS A 33 1.39 -0.50 3.16
N VAL A 34 1.84 0.24 2.13
CA VAL A 34 1.14 1.40 1.56
C VAL A 34 0.66 1.03 0.15
N ASP A 35 -0.21 0.03 0.07
CA ASP A 35 -0.56 -0.67 -1.18
C ASP A 35 -2.07 -0.74 -1.45
N GLY A 36 -2.86 0.03 -0.70
CA GLY A 36 -4.32 0.04 -0.81
C GLY A 36 -5.00 -1.27 -0.40
N GLY A 37 -4.32 -2.17 0.31
CA GLY A 37 -4.87 -3.45 0.80
C GLY A 37 -4.56 -4.65 -0.10
N THR A 38 -3.67 -4.51 -1.07
CA THR A 38 -3.27 -5.58 -2.00
C THR A 38 -2.66 -6.77 -1.26
N HIS A 39 -1.75 -6.53 -0.33
CA HIS A 39 -1.11 -7.55 0.49
C HIS A 39 -2.13 -8.29 1.38
N ALA A 40 -3.05 -7.55 2.01
CA ALA A 40 -4.12 -8.13 2.83
C ALA A 40 -5.11 -8.95 1.98
N ALA A 41 -5.28 -8.60 0.71
CA ALA A 41 -6.11 -9.31 -0.25
C ALA A 41 -5.34 -10.40 -0.99
N SER A 42 -4.33 -11.04 -0.40
CA SER A 42 -3.59 -12.16 -1.02
C SER A 42 -3.00 -11.84 -2.41
N GLY A 43 -2.68 -10.57 -2.68
CA GLY A 43 -2.13 -10.12 -3.95
C GLY A 43 -3.17 -9.69 -4.99
N TRP A 44 -4.47 -9.66 -4.66
CA TRP A 44 -5.47 -9.05 -5.53
C TRP A 44 -5.24 -7.53 -5.62
N TYR A 45 -5.21 -6.99 -6.84
CA TYR A 45 -5.14 -5.55 -7.10
C TYR A 45 -6.09 -5.17 -8.24
N HIS A 46 -6.36 -3.87 -8.39
CA HIS A 46 -7.21 -3.34 -9.45
C HIS A 46 -6.35 -2.90 -10.65
N ASP A 47 -6.60 -3.49 -11.83
CA ASP A 47 -5.93 -3.13 -13.08
C ASP A 47 -6.43 -1.76 -13.56
N PRO A 48 -5.58 -0.72 -13.62
CA PRO A 48 -6.00 0.61 -14.04
C PRO A 48 -6.32 0.71 -15.54
N GLN A 49 -5.88 -0.24 -16.36
CA GLN A 49 -6.13 -0.25 -17.80
C GLN A 49 -7.47 -0.92 -18.14
N THR A 50 -7.81 -2.01 -17.45
CA THR A 50 -9.04 -2.77 -17.74
C THR A 50 -10.17 -2.54 -16.74
N GLY A 51 -9.86 -2.08 -15.53
CA GLY A 51 -10.83 -1.92 -14.44
C GLY A 51 -11.16 -3.21 -13.68
N ASP A 52 -10.54 -4.34 -14.05
CA ASP A 52 -10.78 -5.63 -13.42
C ASP A 52 -9.88 -5.84 -12.19
N TYR A 53 -10.32 -6.69 -11.27
CA TYR A 53 -9.44 -7.20 -10.22
C TYR A 53 -8.61 -8.37 -10.73
N ARG A 54 -7.29 -8.27 -10.55
CA ARG A 54 -6.32 -9.31 -10.97
C ARG A 54 -5.52 -9.79 -9.76
N LEU A 55 -5.25 -11.08 -9.72
CA LEU A 55 -4.23 -11.62 -8.83
C LEU A 55 -2.86 -11.20 -9.36
N GLY A 56 -1.96 -10.76 -8.48
CA GLY A 56 -0.57 -10.44 -8.81
C GLY A 56 0.12 -11.59 -9.56
N PRO A 57 1.24 -11.32 -10.26
CA PRO A 57 1.92 -12.32 -11.09
C PRO A 57 2.14 -13.61 -10.29
N SER A 58 1.66 -14.74 -10.82
CA SER A 58 1.97 -16.07 -10.30
C SER A 58 3.45 -16.33 -10.55
N GLY A 59 4.28 -16.03 -9.56
CA GLY A 59 5.62 -16.60 -9.46
C GLY A 59 5.55 -18.11 -9.37
#